data_AF-A0A8K0EVI2-F1
#
_entry.id   AF-A0A8K0EVI2-F1
#
_cell.length_a   1.000
_cell.length_b   1.000
_cell.length_c   1.000
_cell.angle_alpha   90.00
_cell.angle_beta   90.00
_cell.angle_gamma   90.00
#
_symmetry.space_group_name_H-M   'P 1'
#
loop_
_entity.id
_entity.type
_entity.pdbx_description
1 polymer ?
#
loop_
_entity_poly.entity_id
_entity_poly.type
_entity_poly.pdbx_seq_one_letter_code
_entity_poly.pdbx_strand_id
1 'polypeptide(L)'
;MMQEVKIDGEAQLHLLTQAAGDRLKMCRDILHRNKAEIEASHAQGPTGGAPASDCCDNLGQLEYDPRFLQQIVNDSCGTLTAVTGAPNTVRPSVYNTMKSNMQQMSGVTWQYYGAKEGEYHQFPQNDRSCGGSAHIFRNWYVSAASPKKKNVVIVIDVSLSMIDHNRINLAKQAALTVLDTLTARDWES
;
A
#
# COMPACT_ATOMS: atom_id res chain seq x y z
N MET A 1 -52.56 -2.30 3.54
CA MET A 1 -52.32 -1.23 2.56
C MET A 1 -50.85 -0.85 2.68
N MET A 2 -49.99 -1.33 1.78
CA MET A 2 -48.57 -0.94 1.79
C MET A 2 -48.48 0.47 1.21
N GLN A 3 -48.04 1.43 2.02
CA GLN A 3 -47.72 2.77 1.53
C GLN A 3 -46.50 2.68 0.61
N GLU A 4 -46.67 3.12 -0.63
CA GLU A 4 -45.59 3.26 -1.59
C GLU A 4 -44.70 4.41 -1.12
N VAL A 5 -43.50 4.08 -0.63
CA VAL A 5 -42.52 5.09 -0.18
C VAL A 5 -41.98 5.77 -1.43
N LYS A 6 -42.43 7.00 -1.68
CA LYS A 6 -41.92 7.82 -2.76
C LYS A 6 -40.50 8.27 -2.39
N ILE A 7 -39.49 7.73 -3.08
CA ILE A 7 -38.09 8.08 -2.88
C ILE A 7 -37.78 9.35 -3.68
N ASP A 8 -37.28 10.37 -2.99
CA ASP A 8 -36.68 11.54 -3.61
C ASP A 8 -35.24 11.22 -4.04
N GLY A 9 -35.05 10.98 -5.34
CA GLY A 9 -33.75 10.60 -5.89
C GLY A 9 -32.68 11.67 -5.74
N GLU A 10 -33.05 12.95 -5.80
CA GLU A 10 -32.09 14.06 -5.71
C GLU A 10 -31.59 14.22 -4.28
N ALA A 11 -32.49 14.17 -3.31
CA ALA A 11 -32.13 14.20 -1.90
C ALA A 11 -31.26 12.99 -1.51
N GLN A 12 -31.58 11.79 -2.00
CA GLN A 12 -30.77 10.59 -1.74
C GLN A 12 -29.37 10.69 -2.38
N LEU A 13 -29.27 11.19 -3.62
CA LEU A 13 -27.99 11.39 -4.28
C LEU A 13 -27.11 12.39 -3.52
N HIS A 14 -27.69 13.49 -3.04
CA HIS A 14 -26.96 14.47 -2.24
C HIS A 14 -26.42 13.84 -0.94
N LEU A 15 -27.25 13.08 -0.22
CA LEU A 15 -26.84 12.39 1.00
C LEU A 15 -25.69 11.40 0.76
N LEU A 16 -25.77 10.61 -0.30
CA LEU A 16 -24.72 9.67 -0.67
C LEU A 16 -23.41 10.38 -1.04
N THR A 17 -23.51 11.47 -1.82
CA THR A 17 -22.35 12.26 -2.23
C THR A 17 -21.67 12.90 -1.03
N GLN A 18 -22.46 13.44 -0.09
CA GLN A 18 -21.95 14.02 1.15
C GLN A 18 -21.23 12.97 2.00
N ALA A 19 -21.86 11.81 2.23
CA ALA A 19 -21.27 10.72 3.00
C ALA A 19 -19.95 10.20 2.38
N ALA A 20 -19.91 10.06 1.05
CA ALA A 20 -18.71 9.67 0.33
C ALA A 20 -17.61 10.75 0.46
N GLY A 21 -17.97 12.02 0.30
CA GLY A 21 -17.06 13.15 0.45
C GLY A 21 -16.46 13.23 1.86
N ASP A 22 -17.27 13.05 2.89
CA ASP A 22 -16.81 13.09 4.29
C ASP A 22 -15.91 11.91 4.62
N ARG A 23 -16.19 10.72 4.09
CA ARG A 23 -15.30 9.56 4.19
C ARG A 23 -13.93 9.83 3.54
N LEU A 24 -13.92 10.43 2.35
CA LEU A 24 -12.67 10.76 1.65
C LEU A 24 -11.85 11.82 2.40
N LYS A 25 -12.50 12.85 2.96
CA LYS A 25 -11.82 13.84 3.82
C LYS A 25 -11.16 13.16 5.01
N MET A 26 -11.89 12.26 5.67
CA MET A 26 -11.36 11.55 6.83
C MET A 26 -10.18 10.62 6.47
N CYS A 27 -10.25 9.93 5.32
CA CYS A 27 -9.12 9.15 4.79
C CYS A 27 -7.89 10.03 4.54
N ARG A 28 -8.08 11.22 3.96
CA ARG A 28 -7.00 12.19 3.72
C ARG A 28 -6.36 12.65 5.03
N ASP A 29 -7.17 12.93 6.05
CA ASP A 29 -6.66 13.42 7.34
C ASP A 29 -5.83 12.34 8.06
N ILE A 30 -6.22 11.06 7.96
CA ILE A 30 -5.41 9.92 8.42
C ILE A 30 -4.08 9.82 7.67
N LEU A 31 -4.12 9.96 6.33
CA LEU A 31 -2.90 9.93 5.52
C LEU A 31 -1.94 11.04 5.94
N HIS A 32 -2.44 12.24 6.23
CA HIS A 32 -1.60 13.33 6.73
C HIS A 32 -0.98 13.05 8.10
N ARG A 33 -1.73 12.46 9.04
CA ARG A 33 -1.20 12.06 10.34
C ARG A 33 -0.11 11.00 10.21
N ASN A 34 -0.37 9.94 9.45
CA ASN A 34 0.61 8.89 9.20
C ASN A 34 1.87 9.46 8.54
N LYS A 35 1.70 10.31 7.53
CA LYS A 35 2.81 10.97 6.84
C LYS A 35 3.69 11.75 7.82
N ALA A 36 3.09 12.61 8.66
CA ALA A 36 3.84 13.44 9.60
C ALA A 36 4.67 12.59 10.58
N GLU A 37 4.08 11.52 11.13
CA GLU A 37 4.77 10.62 12.05
C GLU A 37 5.88 9.82 11.37
N ILE A 38 5.65 9.36 10.13
CA ILE A 38 6.67 8.67 9.33
C ILE A 38 7.84 9.62 9.04
N GLU A 39 7.58 10.84 8.58
CA GLU A 39 8.61 11.84 8.32
C GLU A 39 9.42 12.19 9.58
N ALA A 40 8.74 12.35 10.72
CA ALA A 40 9.39 12.56 12.02
C ALA A 40 10.25 11.35 12.45
N SER A 41 9.83 10.14 12.10
CA SER A 41 10.61 8.92 12.35
C SER A 41 11.88 8.89 11.50
N HIS A 42 11.77 9.15 10.20
CA HIS A 42 12.90 9.21 9.26
C HIS A 42 13.92 10.29 9.64
N ALA A 43 13.46 11.45 10.11
CA ALA A 43 14.34 12.56 10.51
C ALA A 43 15.29 12.18 11.66
N GLN A 44 14.97 11.15 12.44
CA GLN A 44 15.80 10.66 13.53
C GLN A 44 16.84 9.61 13.09
N GLY A 45 16.88 9.28 11.79
CA GLY A 45 17.82 8.32 11.23
C GLY A 45 17.50 6.84 11.55
N PRO A 46 18.40 5.91 11.20
CA PRO A 46 18.18 4.47 11.29
C PRO A 46 18.27 3.91 12.72
N THR A 47 18.81 4.68 13.67
CA THR A 47 18.98 4.22 15.04
C THR A 47 17.65 4.26 15.81
N GLY A 48 17.12 3.08 16.15
CA GLY A 48 15.88 2.94 16.93
C GLY A 48 14.60 2.82 16.12
N GLY A 49 14.69 2.54 14.81
CA GLY A 49 13.56 1.96 14.08
C GLY A 49 13.17 0.60 14.69
N ALA A 50 11.90 0.23 14.55
CA ALA A 50 11.40 -1.04 15.05
C ALA A 50 12.16 -2.19 14.35
N PRO A 51 12.70 -3.18 15.08
CA PRO A 51 13.27 -4.38 14.48
C PRO A 51 12.24 -5.04 13.54
N ALA A 52 12.68 -5.46 12.36
CA ALA A 52 11.81 -6.19 11.43
C ALA A 52 11.25 -7.51 12.04
N SER A 53 11.96 -8.06 13.03
CA SER A 53 11.54 -9.22 13.82
C SER A 53 10.26 -8.98 14.62
N ASP A 54 10.02 -7.75 15.08
CA ASP A 54 8.91 -7.46 16.02
C ASP A 54 7.54 -7.58 15.35
N CYS A 55 7.48 -7.41 14.03
CA CYS A 55 6.26 -7.37 13.25
C CYS A 55 6.05 -8.63 12.39
N CYS A 56 7.01 -9.56 12.35
CA CYS A 56 6.94 -10.73 11.45
C CYS A 56 7.31 -12.07 12.06
N ASP A 57 7.97 -12.10 13.22
CA ASP A 57 8.40 -13.37 13.82
C ASP A 57 7.33 -13.97 14.74
N ASN A 58 6.34 -13.17 15.17
CA ASN A 58 5.22 -13.64 15.99
C ASN A 58 3.89 -13.27 15.33
N LEU A 59 3.34 -14.18 14.53
CA LEU A 59 1.92 -14.17 14.24
C LEU A 59 1.24 -14.51 15.57
N GLY A 60 0.78 -13.49 16.30
CA GLY A 60 -0.04 -13.68 17.50
C GLY A 60 -1.33 -14.44 17.18
N GLN A 61 -2.34 -14.35 18.05
CA GLN A 61 -3.64 -14.93 17.73
C GLN A 61 -4.28 -14.16 16.57
N LEU A 62 -4.28 -14.81 15.41
CA LEU A 62 -4.93 -14.33 14.20
C LEU A 62 -6.45 -14.37 14.39
N GLU A 63 -7.11 -13.22 14.25
CA GLU A 63 -8.56 -13.11 14.35
C GLU A 63 -9.15 -12.61 13.03
N TYR A 64 -10.23 -13.25 12.59
CA TYR A 64 -10.93 -12.81 11.39
C TYR A 64 -11.64 -11.48 11.65
N ASP A 65 -11.30 -10.46 10.86
CA ASP A 65 -11.97 -9.16 10.91
C ASP A 65 -12.72 -8.91 9.58
N PRO A 66 -14.05 -8.75 9.60
CA PRO A 66 -14.85 -8.56 8.40
C PRO A 66 -14.55 -7.25 7.65
N ARG A 67 -13.92 -6.26 8.31
CA ARG A 67 -13.46 -5.02 7.65
C ARG A 67 -12.32 -5.30 6.67
N PHE A 68 -11.54 -6.34 6.94
CA PHE A 68 -10.35 -6.74 6.18
C PHE A 68 -10.58 -7.96 5.30
N LEU A 69 -11.68 -8.70 5.54
CA LEU A 69 -11.98 -9.99 4.90
C LEU A 69 -10.82 -11.00 5.05
N GLN A 70 -10.07 -10.89 6.14
CA GLN A 70 -8.88 -11.68 6.40
C GLN A 70 -8.62 -11.79 7.90
N GLN A 71 -7.82 -12.79 8.28
CA GLN A 71 -7.27 -12.92 9.61
C GLN A 71 -6.16 -11.89 9.84
N ILE A 72 -6.25 -11.16 10.94
CA ILE A 72 -5.33 -10.09 11.30
C ILE A 72 -4.88 -10.19 12.76
N VAL A 73 -3.78 -9.53 13.08
CA VAL A 73 -3.42 -9.21 14.46
C VAL A 73 -3.60 -7.69 14.64
N ASN A 74 -4.68 -7.29 15.30
CA ASN A 74 -5.11 -5.90 15.39
C ASN A 74 -4.22 -5.02 16.30
N ASP A 75 -3.21 -5.61 16.95
CA ASP A 75 -2.23 -4.90 17.79
C ASP A 75 -0.79 -5.11 17.35
N SER A 76 -0.59 -5.53 16.10
CA SER A 76 0.73 -5.77 15.53
C SER A 76 0.84 -5.18 14.13
N CYS A 77 2.07 -4.90 13.74
CA CYS A 77 2.50 -4.43 12.43
C CYS A 77 2.98 -5.61 11.60
N GLY A 78 3.05 -5.44 10.28
CA GLY A 78 3.83 -6.29 9.38
C GLY A 78 4.95 -5.46 8.75
N THR A 79 6.19 -5.95 8.79
CA THR A 79 7.35 -5.25 8.20
C THR A 79 8.12 -6.13 7.26
N LEU A 80 8.49 -5.57 6.13
CA LEU A 80 9.30 -6.26 5.13
C LEU A 80 10.43 -5.32 4.68
N THR A 81 11.62 -5.88 4.50
CA THR A 81 12.68 -5.22 3.74
C THR A 81 12.81 -5.92 2.39
N ALA A 82 12.43 -5.22 1.33
CA ALA A 82 12.54 -5.72 -0.04
C ALA A 82 14.00 -5.86 -0.51
N VAL A 83 14.94 -5.24 0.21
CA VAL A 83 16.38 -5.24 -0.08
C VAL A 83 17.12 -5.63 1.21
N THR A 84 17.99 -6.64 1.12
CA THR A 84 18.82 -7.08 2.24
C THR A 84 19.66 -5.93 2.79
N GLY A 85 19.56 -5.65 4.09
CA GLY A 85 20.31 -4.58 4.75
C GLY A 85 19.69 -3.19 4.61
N ALA A 86 18.48 -3.06 4.05
CA ALA A 86 17.75 -1.79 4.10
C ALA A 86 17.50 -1.38 5.57
N PRO A 87 17.80 -0.14 5.97
CA PRO A 87 17.55 0.32 7.32
C PRO A 87 16.04 0.36 7.59
N ASN A 88 15.64 -0.08 8.78
CA ASN A 88 14.30 0.19 9.29
C ASN A 88 14.37 1.49 10.09
N THR A 89 13.60 2.48 9.67
CA THR A 89 13.61 3.84 10.21
C THR A 89 12.26 4.20 10.84
N VAL A 90 11.22 3.39 10.62
CA VAL A 90 9.89 3.57 11.21
C VAL A 90 9.90 3.12 12.67
N ARG A 91 9.50 4.02 13.56
CA ARG A 91 9.47 3.82 15.01
C ARG A 91 8.12 3.25 15.47
N PRO A 92 8.08 2.64 16.67
CA PRO A 92 6.83 2.16 17.27
C PRO A 92 5.73 3.21 17.39
N SER A 93 6.06 4.51 17.51
CA SER A 93 5.09 5.61 17.55
C SER A 93 4.23 5.70 16.28
N VAL A 94 4.77 5.31 15.13
CA VAL A 94 4.02 5.25 13.87
C VAL A 94 2.91 4.20 13.95
N TYR A 95 3.20 3.02 14.51
CA TYR A 95 2.18 1.98 14.69
C TYR A 95 1.13 2.37 15.73
N ASN A 96 1.53 3.06 16.81
CA ASN A 96 0.57 3.62 17.76
C ASN A 96 -0.40 4.59 17.08
N THR A 97 0.12 5.42 16.17
CA THR A 97 -0.70 6.34 15.36
C THR A 97 -1.64 5.56 14.44
N MET A 98 -1.15 4.55 13.72
CA MET A 98 -1.98 3.70 12.86
C MET A 98 -3.07 2.96 13.65
N LYS A 99 -2.75 2.43 14.83
CA LYS A 99 -3.70 1.81 15.75
C LYS A 99 -4.78 2.82 16.18
N SER A 100 -4.37 4.04 16.56
CA SER A 100 -5.31 5.09 16.95
C SER A 100 -6.25 5.49 15.82
N ASN A 101 -5.77 5.54 14.57
CA ASN A 101 -6.58 5.84 13.40
C ASN A 101 -7.68 4.79 13.19
N MET A 102 -7.36 3.51 13.38
CA MET A 102 -8.36 2.42 13.28
C MET A 102 -9.41 2.46 14.39
N GLN A 103 -9.05 2.95 15.58
CA GLN A 103 -9.98 3.11 16.70
C GLN A 103 -10.89 4.32 16.50
N GLN A 104 -10.36 5.41 15.93
CA GLN A 104 -11.11 6.65 15.71
C GLN A 104 -12.09 6.57 14.54
N MET A 105 -11.89 5.64 13.60
CA MET A 105 -12.80 5.47 12.47
C MET A 105 -12.99 3.99 12.09
N SER A 106 -14.24 3.54 12.21
CA SER A 106 -14.67 2.16 11.92
C SER A 106 -14.46 1.71 10.47
N GLY A 107 -14.25 2.65 9.53
CA GLY A 107 -14.03 2.39 8.11
C GLY A 107 -12.58 2.34 7.65
N VAL A 108 -11.61 2.46 8.55
CA VAL A 108 -10.17 2.37 8.23
C VAL A 108 -9.78 0.91 8.10
N THR A 109 -9.17 0.59 6.96
CA THR A 109 -8.63 -0.74 6.68
C THR A 109 -7.09 -0.68 6.72
N TRP A 110 -6.40 -1.28 5.75
CA TRP A 110 -4.96 -1.36 5.73
C TRP A 110 -4.31 0.02 5.67
N GLN A 111 -3.38 0.28 6.57
CA GLN A 111 -2.47 1.41 6.52
C GLN A 111 -1.09 0.87 6.15
N TYR A 112 -0.49 1.41 5.10
CA TYR A 112 0.80 0.93 4.60
C TYR A 112 1.71 2.08 4.21
N TYR A 113 3.00 1.84 4.38
CA TYR A 113 4.09 2.71 3.99
C TYR A 113 5.13 1.91 3.23
N GLY A 114 5.71 2.53 2.20
CA GLY A 114 6.81 1.97 1.45
C GLY A 114 7.83 3.05 1.13
N ALA A 115 9.10 2.80 1.42
CA ALA A 115 10.22 3.65 1.05
C ALA A 115 10.82 3.23 -0.29
N LYS A 116 11.54 4.14 -0.95
CA LYS A 116 12.26 3.85 -2.19
C LYS A 116 13.42 2.87 -1.96
N GLU A 117 13.98 2.85 -0.75
CA GLU A 117 15.09 1.99 -0.33
C GLU A 117 14.67 0.53 -0.09
N GLY A 118 13.37 0.23 -0.15
CA GLY A 118 12.88 -1.14 0.07
C GLY A 118 12.31 -1.41 1.47
N GLU A 119 12.26 -0.41 2.34
CA GLU A 119 11.55 -0.49 3.63
C GLU A 119 10.02 -0.50 3.40
N TYR A 120 9.31 -1.46 3.99
CA TYR A 120 7.85 -1.59 3.93
C TYR A 120 7.25 -1.88 5.29
N HIS A 121 6.11 -1.22 5.55
CA HIS A 121 5.38 -1.28 6.79
C HIS A 121 3.88 -1.37 6.52
N GLN A 122 3.18 -2.20 7.28
CA GLN A 122 1.74 -2.37 7.21
C GLN A 122 1.14 -2.49 8.61
N PHE A 123 -0.05 -1.93 8.79
CA PHE A 123 -0.88 -2.16 9.97
C PHE A 123 -2.35 -2.35 9.55
N PRO A 124 -3.08 -3.30 10.16
CA PRO A 124 -2.60 -4.32 11.08
C PRO A 124 -1.74 -5.38 10.38
N GLN A 125 -1.16 -6.31 11.13
CA GLN A 125 -0.41 -7.46 10.59
C GLN A 125 -1.37 -8.50 10.01
N ASN A 126 -0.94 -9.22 8.98
CA ASN A 126 -1.56 -10.47 8.54
C ASN A 126 -0.50 -11.53 8.22
N ASP A 127 -0.96 -12.73 7.91
CA ASP A 127 -0.13 -13.88 7.52
C ASP A 127 0.63 -13.69 6.20
N ARG A 128 0.27 -12.70 5.38
CA ARG A 128 0.87 -12.42 4.06
C ARG A 128 1.87 -11.27 4.06
N SER A 129 1.85 -10.38 5.06
CA SER A 129 2.65 -9.15 5.05
C SER A 129 4.15 -9.40 5.15
N CYS A 130 4.54 -10.57 5.66
CA CYS A 130 5.93 -10.93 5.95
C CYS A 130 6.61 -11.79 4.87
N GLY A 131 5.86 -12.30 3.89
CA GLY A 131 6.38 -13.15 2.80
C GLY A 131 6.13 -12.59 1.40
N GLY A 132 5.83 -11.28 1.30
CA GLY A 132 5.37 -10.65 0.06
C GLY A 132 6.48 -10.25 -0.91
N SER A 133 6.11 -10.06 -2.18
CA SER A 133 6.93 -9.39 -3.18
C SER A 133 7.17 -7.91 -2.83
N ALA A 134 8.32 -7.38 -3.28
CA ALA A 134 8.76 -6.01 -3.03
C ALA A 134 7.66 -4.98 -3.35
N HIS A 135 7.33 -4.12 -2.39
CA HIS A 135 6.24 -3.13 -2.52
C HIS A 135 6.46 -2.10 -3.62
N ILE A 136 7.71 -1.89 -4.04
CA ILE A 136 8.08 -0.94 -5.08
C ILE A 136 7.44 -1.25 -6.44
N PHE A 137 6.96 -2.49 -6.65
CA PHE A 137 6.24 -2.91 -7.85
C PHE A 137 4.71 -2.85 -7.71
N ARG A 138 4.18 -2.48 -6.54
CA ARG A 138 2.73 -2.43 -6.31
C ARG A 138 2.14 -1.16 -6.92
N ASN A 139 0.99 -1.30 -7.59
CA ASN A 139 0.32 -0.19 -8.29
C ASN A 139 0.10 1.05 -7.41
N TRP A 140 -0.27 0.88 -6.14
CA TRP A 140 -0.46 2.01 -5.22
C TRP A 140 0.84 2.80 -5.00
N TYR A 141 1.99 2.11 -4.92
CA TYR A 141 3.29 2.73 -4.73
C TYR A 141 3.72 3.45 -6.02
N VAL A 142 3.62 2.77 -7.16
CA VAL A 142 4.03 3.33 -8.45
C VAL A 142 3.21 4.59 -8.79
N SER A 143 1.89 4.54 -8.56
CA SER A 143 0.98 5.67 -8.77
C SER A 143 1.33 6.88 -7.91
N ALA A 144 1.83 6.65 -6.68
CA ALA A 144 2.21 7.73 -5.75
C ALA A 144 3.63 8.25 -6.00
N ALA A 145 4.59 7.36 -6.29
CA ALA A 145 6.00 7.69 -6.51
C ALA A 145 6.23 8.39 -7.86
N SER A 146 5.39 8.10 -8.85
CA SER A 146 5.44 8.74 -10.16
C SER A 146 4.03 9.12 -10.62
N PRO A 147 3.46 10.20 -10.08
CA PRO A 147 2.08 10.60 -10.37
C PRO A 147 1.91 11.17 -11.79
N LYS A 148 3.01 11.34 -12.53
CA LYS A 148 3.03 11.88 -13.88
C LYS A 148 2.86 10.74 -14.88
N LYS A 149 1.85 10.87 -15.75
CA LYS A 149 1.61 9.99 -16.90
C LYS A 149 2.91 9.72 -17.67
N LYS A 150 3.19 8.45 -17.94
CA LYS A 150 4.35 8.02 -18.73
C LYS A 150 3.90 7.43 -20.05
N ASN A 151 4.38 7.99 -21.16
CA ASN A 151 4.30 7.33 -22.46
C ASN A 151 5.56 6.49 -22.65
N VAL A 152 5.44 5.17 -22.63
CA VAL A 152 6.58 4.24 -22.72
C VAL A 152 6.60 3.56 -24.08
N VAL A 153 7.76 3.56 -24.73
CA VAL A 153 8.04 2.75 -25.93
C VAL A 153 9.09 1.71 -25.55
N ILE A 154 8.75 0.42 -25.66
CA ILE A 154 9.67 -0.68 -25.40
C ILE A 154 10.25 -1.15 -26.74
N VAL A 155 11.57 -1.13 -26.87
CA VAL A 155 12.30 -1.68 -28.01
C VAL A 155 13.12 -2.87 -27.54
N ILE A 156 12.93 -4.04 -28.16
CA ILE A 156 13.63 -5.28 -27.82
C ILE A 156 14.62 -5.60 -28.95
N ASP A 157 15.90 -5.77 -28.63
CA ASP A 157 16.88 -6.29 -29.57
C ASP A 157 16.56 -7.75 -29.92
N VAL A 158 16.56 -8.06 -31.22
CA VAL A 158 16.28 -9.38 -31.78
C VAL A 158 17.45 -9.91 -32.62
N SER A 159 18.64 -9.30 -32.47
CA SER A 159 19.87 -9.73 -33.12
C SER A 159 20.27 -11.15 -32.75
N LEU A 160 21.14 -11.79 -33.55
CA LEU A 160 21.54 -13.20 -33.35
C LEU A 160 22.14 -13.46 -31.95
N SER A 161 22.82 -12.49 -31.35
CA SER A 161 23.39 -12.61 -30.00
C SER A 161 22.35 -12.69 -28.88
N MET A 162 21.06 -12.47 -29.20
CA MET A 162 19.93 -12.62 -28.29
C MET A 162 19.35 -14.05 -28.26
N ILE A 163 19.74 -14.90 -29.21
CA ILE A 163 19.37 -16.33 -29.23
C ILE A 163 20.10 -17.08 -28.13
N ASP A 164 21.36 -16.70 -27.87
CA ASP A 164 22.19 -17.36 -26.89
C ASP A 164 21.73 -17.08 -25.45
N HIS A 165 21.99 -18.04 -24.55
CA HIS A 165 21.80 -17.89 -23.10
C HIS A 165 20.41 -17.40 -22.68
N ASN A 166 19.37 -17.75 -23.44
CA ASN A 166 17.98 -17.40 -23.13
C ASN A 166 17.71 -15.88 -23.04
N ARG A 167 18.58 -15.05 -23.64
CA ARG A 167 18.53 -13.58 -23.51
C ARG A 167 17.24 -12.99 -24.05
N ILE A 168 16.72 -13.52 -25.15
CA ILE A 168 15.44 -13.06 -25.70
C ILE A 168 14.27 -13.27 -24.72
N ASN A 169 14.26 -14.37 -23.98
CA ASN A 169 13.21 -14.62 -23.00
C ASN A 169 13.39 -13.77 -21.74
N LEU A 170 14.64 -13.53 -21.31
CA LEU A 170 14.92 -12.58 -20.24
C LEU A 170 14.50 -11.15 -20.61
N ALA A 171 14.76 -10.71 -21.85
CA ALA A 171 14.32 -9.41 -22.34
C ALA A 171 12.79 -9.30 -22.36
N LYS A 172 12.07 -10.37 -22.75
CA LYS A 172 10.59 -10.43 -22.66
C LYS A 172 10.10 -10.35 -21.22
N GLN A 173 10.73 -11.08 -20.29
CA GLN A 173 10.40 -11.05 -18.87
C GLN A 173 10.61 -9.64 -18.29
N ALA A 174 11.74 -9.00 -18.61
CA ALA A 174 12.02 -7.63 -18.19
C ALA A 174 10.99 -6.65 -18.76
N ALA A 175 10.59 -6.80 -20.03
CA ALA A 175 9.54 -5.99 -20.64
C ALA A 175 8.19 -6.17 -19.92
N LEU A 176 7.82 -7.41 -19.55
CA LEU A 176 6.62 -7.67 -18.76
C LEU A 176 6.69 -7.00 -17.39
N THR A 177 7.83 -7.06 -16.70
CA THR A 177 8.02 -6.35 -15.42
C THR A 177 7.84 -4.84 -15.57
N VAL A 178 8.29 -4.24 -16.68
CA VAL A 178 8.02 -2.82 -16.96
C VAL A 178 6.52 -2.57 -17.15
N LEU A 179 5.83 -3.42 -17.91
CA LEU A 179 4.38 -3.33 -18.12
C LEU A 179 3.59 -3.47 -16.82
N ASP A 180 4.02 -4.34 -15.91
CA ASP A 180 3.39 -4.53 -14.58
C ASP A 180 3.48 -3.27 -13.70
N THR A 181 4.37 -2.33 -14.01
CA THR A 181 4.44 -1.03 -13.32
C THR A 181 3.53 0.05 -13.93
N LEU A 182 2.97 -0.18 -15.12
CA LEU A 182 2.10 0.80 -15.77
C LEU A 182 0.71 0.78 -15.14
N THR A 183 0.11 1.97 -15.07
CA THR A 183 -1.23 2.18 -14.52
C THR A 183 -2.23 2.53 -15.64
N ALA A 184 -3.53 2.45 -15.35
CA ALA A 184 -4.57 2.84 -16.31
C ALA A 184 -4.45 4.31 -16.78
N ARG A 185 -3.75 5.18 -16.04
CA ARG A 185 -3.52 6.57 -16.42
C ARG A 185 -2.39 6.75 -17.42
N ASP A 186 -1.54 5.75 -17.62
CA ASP A 186 -0.35 5.85 -18.46
C ASP A 186 -0.66 5.81 -19.97
N TRP A 187 -1.89 5.44 -20.35
CA TRP A 187 -2.30 5.30 -21.75
C TRP A 187 -3.46 6.20 -22.21
N GLU A 188 -4.20 6.85 -21.30
CA GLU A 188 -5.30 7.77 -21.68
C GLU A 188 -4.78 9.10 -22.25
N SER A 189 -4.81 9.24 -23.57
CA SER A 189 -4.45 10.43 -24.36
C SER A 189 -5.25 11.68 -23.99
#